data_AF-A0AAV0BMG7-F1
#
_entry.id   AF-A0AAV0BMG7-F1
#
_cell.length_a   1.000
_cell.length_b   1.000
_cell.length_c   1.000
_cell.angle_alpha   90.00
_cell.angle_beta   90.00
_cell.angle_gamma   90.00
#
_symmetry.space_group_name_H-M   'P 1'
#
loop_
_entity.id
_entity.type
_entity.pdbx_description
1 polymer ?
#
loop_
_entity_poly.entity_id
_entity_poly.type
_entity_poly.pdbx_seq_one_letter_code
_entity_poly.pdbx_strand_id
1 'polypeptide(L)'
;RLFSSSSSTSWKSIPKSKAMRIKLRTHSGASKRFFLNGNGQFKRCQSGKQHLMLNKSNRNKRDLKPMVLISSRTQTRLLRRLLPYCGKRAGFRRIDIRECVWFKSGRFQGIGDSLRSAIIRAK
;
A
#
# COMPACT_ATOMS: atom_id res chain seq x y z
N ARG A 1 -6.56 33.66 58.73
CA ARG A 1 -6.49 33.32 57.29
C ARG A 1 -6.52 31.80 57.18
N LEU A 2 -7.68 31.23 56.84
CA LEU A 2 -7.79 29.78 56.62
C LEU A 2 -7.40 29.51 55.17
N PHE A 3 -6.31 28.76 54.95
CA PHE A 3 -5.97 28.26 53.63
C PHE A 3 -7.02 27.21 53.24
N SER A 4 -7.88 27.53 52.27
CA SER A 4 -8.83 26.57 51.70
C SER A 4 -8.06 25.42 51.06
N SER A 5 -8.19 24.22 51.62
CA SER A 5 -7.76 22.96 51.03
C SER A 5 -8.67 22.60 49.85
N SER A 6 -8.51 23.30 48.72
CA SER A 6 -9.08 22.80 47.46
C SER A 6 -8.27 21.56 47.07
N SER A 7 -8.89 20.39 47.19
CA SER A 7 -8.32 19.10 46.82
C SER A 7 -7.80 19.17 45.38
N SER A 8 -6.52 18.83 45.17
CA SER A 8 -5.79 18.89 43.89
C SER A 8 -6.27 17.85 42.87
N THR A 9 -7.52 17.41 42.96
CA THR A 9 -8.07 16.34 42.15
C THR A 9 -9.03 16.92 41.13
N SER A 10 -8.49 17.34 40.00
CA SER A 10 -9.02 16.90 38.70
C SER A 10 -8.13 17.49 37.61
N TRP A 11 -7.02 16.80 37.32
CA TRP A 11 -6.51 16.79 35.96
C TRP A 11 -7.71 16.35 35.11
N LYS A 12 -8.36 17.32 34.47
CA LYS A 12 -9.73 17.21 33.94
C LYS A 12 -9.89 15.88 33.20
N SER A 13 -10.73 15.00 33.75
CA SER A 13 -11.09 13.74 33.12
C SER A 13 -11.75 14.07 31.77
N ILE A 14 -11.08 13.68 30.69
CA ILE A 14 -11.56 13.92 29.32
C ILE A 14 -12.99 13.37 29.23
N PRO A 15 -14.01 14.19 28.89
CA PRO A 15 -15.38 13.72 28.85
C PRO A 15 -15.51 12.58 27.85
N LYS A 16 -16.06 11.44 28.30
CA LYS A 16 -16.27 10.19 27.54
C LYS A 16 -17.33 10.30 26.43
N SER A 17 -17.59 11.48 25.87
CA SER A 17 -18.78 11.74 25.04
C SER A 17 -18.49 12.00 23.56
N LYS A 18 -17.46 11.35 22.99
CA LYS A 18 -17.41 11.16 21.54
C LYS A 18 -17.13 9.71 21.24
N ALA A 19 -18.13 9.00 20.71
CA ALA A 19 -17.94 7.69 20.10
C ALA A 19 -16.91 7.85 18.97
N MET A 20 -15.64 7.60 19.29
CA MET A 20 -14.56 7.72 18.32
C MET A 20 -14.78 6.66 17.26
N ARG A 21 -15.08 7.10 16.03
CA ARG A 21 -15.14 6.22 14.87
C ARG A 21 -13.80 5.48 14.77
N ILE A 22 -13.80 4.16 14.94
CA ILE A 22 -12.58 3.33 14.92
C ILE A 22 -11.97 3.43 13.52
N LYS A 23 -10.91 4.24 13.38
CA LYS A 23 -10.15 4.39 12.15
C LYS A 23 -8.90 3.53 12.24
N LEU A 24 -8.78 2.53 11.35
CA LEU A 24 -7.57 1.74 11.21
C LEU A 24 -6.38 2.66 10.96
N ARG A 25 -5.25 2.40 11.64
CA ARG A 25 -4.01 3.17 11.48
C ARG A 25 -3.08 2.45 10.52
N THR A 26 -2.34 3.21 9.73
CA THR A 26 -1.28 2.67 8.87
C THR A 26 0.00 2.53 9.67
N HIS A 27 0.69 1.40 9.52
CA HIS A 27 1.98 1.20 10.15
C HIS A 27 3.04 2.09 9.49
N SER A 28 3.53 3.10 10.22
CA SER A 28 4.44 4.12 9.71
C SER A 28 5.79 3.56 9.25
N GLY A 29 6.30 2.52 9.91
CA GLY A 29 7.53 1.85 9.50
C GLY A 29 7.38 1.13 8.16
N ALA A 30 6.20 0.54 7.91
CA ALA A 30 5.94 -0.14 6.65
C ALA A 30 5.73 0.86 5.52
N SER A 31 5.02 1.96 5.77
CA SER A 31 4.74 2.98 4.76
C SER A 31 6.00 3.69 4.24
N LYS A 32 7.06 3.76 5.07
CA LYS A 32 8.35 4.35 4.68
C LYS A 32 9.21 3.41 3.81
N ARG A 33 9.00 2.09 3.93
CA ARG A 33 9.89 1.07 3.33
C ARG A 33 9.29 0.42 2.09
N PHE A 34 7.96 0.36 2.00
CA PHE A 34 7.24 -0.34 0.95
C PHE A 34 6.36 0.61 0.16
N PHE A 35 6.44 0.51 -1.17
CA PHE A 35 5.65 1.34 -2.08
C PHE A 35 4.81 0.46 -2.99
N LEU A 36 3.62 0.93 -3.35
CA LEU A 36 2.73 0.24 -4.27
C LEU A 36 2.98 0.75 -5.70
N ASN A 37 3.17 -0.16 -6.66
CA ASN A 37 3.18 0.19 -8.07
C ASN A 37 1.77 0.46 -8.59
N GLY A 38 1.66 1.08 -9.77
CA GLY A 38 0.39 1.21 -10.50
C GLY A 38 -0.33 -0.13 -10.72
N ASN A 39 0.42 -1.22 -10.85
CA ASN A 39 -0.13 -2.58 -11.00
C ASN A 39 -0.59 -3.22 -9.67
N GLY A 40 -0.54 -2.51 -8.54
CA GLY A 40 -0.97 -3.03 -7.24
C GLY A 40 0.01 -3.98 -6.55
N GLN A 41 1.25 -4.08 -7.05
CA GLN A 41 2.32 -4.88 -6.47
C GLN A 41 3.21 -4.03 -5.54
N PHE A 42 3.77 -4.63 -4.49
CA PHE A 42 4.69 -3.92 -3.59
C PHE A 42 6.14 -4.01 -4.06
N LYS A 43 6.86 -2.88 -3.97
CA LYS A 43 8.29 -2.77 -4.19
C LYS A 43 9.04 -2.38 -2.90
N ARG A 44 10.31 -2.77 -2.82
CA ARG A 44 11.25 -2.41 -1.75
C ARG A 44 12.68 -2.26 -2.27
N CYS A 45 13.51 -1.52 -1.52
CA CYS A 45 14.95 -1.57 -1.71
C CYS A 45 15.54 -2.91 -1.24
N GLN A 46 16.64 -3.33 -1.85
CA GLN A 46 17.41 -4.50 -1.39
C GLN A 46 18.28 -4.15 -0.17
N SER A 47 18.50 -5.14 0.69
CA SER A 47 19.41 -5.02 1.82
C SER A 47 20.86 -5.22 1.38
N GLY A 48 21.82 -4.70 2.16
CA GLY A 48 23.25 -4.97 1.94
C GLY A 48 23.96 -4.03 0.95
N LYS A 49 23.29 -3.02 0.39
CA LYS A 49 23.94 -2.06 -0.54
C LYS A 49 24.77 -0.97 0.15
N GLN A 50 24.45 -0.59 1.39
CA GLN A 50 24.97 0.64 2.02
C GLN A 50 26.30 0.45 2.77
N HIS A 51 26.47 -0.62 3.54
CA HIS A 51 27.66 -0.86 4.39
C HIS A 51 28.62 -1.86 3.74
N LEU A 52 29.94 -1.72 3.95
CA LEU A 52 31.01 -2.55 3.35
C LEU A 52 30.89 -2.63 1.82
N MET A 53 30.96 -1.48 1.15
CA MET A 53 30.93 -1.42 -0.31
C MET A 53 32.29 -1.74 -0.96
N LEU A 54 33.38 -1.53 -0.22
CA LEU A 54 34.76 -1.80 -0.67
C LEU A 54 34.96 -3.30 -0.95
N ASN A 55 34.49 -4.15 -0.05
CA ASN A 55 34.66 -5.61 -0.15
C ASN A 55 33.70 -6.26 -1.16
N LYS A 56 32.79 -5.50 -1.77
CA LYS A 56 31.79 -6.03 -2.71
C LYS A 56 32.25 -5.83 -4.16
N SER A 57 32.13 -6.90 -4.95
CA SER A 57 32.38 -6.84 -6.39
C SER A 57 31.47 -5.82 -7.09
N ASN A 58 31.92 -5.30 -8.23
CA ASN A 58 31.12 -4.37 -9.04
C ASN A 58 29.83 -5.03 -9.55
N ARG A 59 29.83 -6.35 -9.78
CA ARG A 59 28.63 -7.12 -10.13
C ARG A 59 27.61 -7.08 -8.99
N ASN A 60 28.01 -7.44 -7.76
CA ASN A 60 27.12 -7.43 -6.60
C ASN A 60 26.52 -6.03 -6.35
N LYS A 61 27.32 -4.97 -6.51
CA LYS A 61 26.82 -3.58 -6.38
C LYS A 61 25.74 -3.23 -7.40
N ARG A 62 25.82 -3.76 -8.63
CA ARG A 62 24.79 -3.58 -9.67
C ARG A 62 23.53 -4.39 -9.36
N ASP A 63 23.70 -5.64 -8.93
CA ASP A 63 22.57 -6.54 -8.62
C ASP A 63 21.74 -6.05 -7.43
N LEU A 64 22.40 -5.38 -6.46
CA LEU A 64 21.75 -4.76 -5.29
C LEU A 64 21.15 -3.37 -5.60
N LYS A 65 21.44 -2.76 -6.75
CA LYS A 65 20.97 -1.41 -7.12
C LYS A 65 19.45 -1.32 -7.38
N PRO A 66 18.80 -2.23 -8.14
CA PRO A 66 17.40 -2.07 -8.50
C PRO A 66 16.45 -2.31 -7.31
N MET A 67 15.30 -1.67 -7.38
CA MET A 67 14.18 -1.90 -6.46
C MET A 67 13.48 -3.22 -6.83
N VAL A 68 13.23 -4.08 -5.84
CA VAL A 68 12.72 -5.44 -6.07
C VAL A 68 11.26 -5.55 -5.70
N LEU A 69 10.53 -6.33 -6.48
CA LEU A 69 9.15 -6.72 -6.22
C LEU A 69 9.09 -7.77 -5.10
N ILE A 70 8.09 -7.65 -4.24
CA ILE A 70 7.84 -8.67 -3.22
C ILE A 70 7.14 -9.86 -3.89
N SER A 71 7.91 -10.91 -4.17
CA SER A 71 7.39 -12.16 -4.77
C SER A 71 6.56 -12.98 -3.78
N SER A 72 6.87 -12.89 -2.48
CA SER A 72 6.21 -13.69 -1.45
C SER A 72 4.74 -13.26 -1.24
N ARG A 73 3.82 -14.21 -1.45
CA ARG A 73 2.38 -14.02 -1.21
C ARG A 73 2.06 -13.74 0.26
N THR A 74 2.79 -14.35 1.20
CA THR A 74 2.58 -14.17 2.64
C THR A 74 2.96 -12.76 3.08
N GLN A 75 4.12 -12.26 2.64
CA GLN A 75 4.55 -10.87 2.90
C GLN A 75 3.57 -9.86 2.31
N THR A 76 3.11 -10.10 1.09
CA THR A 76 2.12 -9.24 0.42
C THR A 76 0.81 -9.17 1.21
N ARG A 77 0.32 -10.30 1.73
CA ARG A 77 -0.89 -10.35 2.57
C ARG A 77 -0.71 -9.55 3.86
N LEU A 78 0.44 -9.66 4.51
CA LEU A 78 0.76 -8.90 5.73
C LEU A 78 0.80 -7.40 5.46
N LEU A 79 1.46 -6.97 4.38
CA LEU A 79 1.57 -5.55 4.02
C LEU A 79 0.20 -4.91 3.74
N ARG A 80 -0.72 -5.62 3.09
CA ARG A 80 -2.08 -5.13 2.86
C ARG A 80 -2.85 -4.92 4.17
N ARG A 81 -2.59 -5.72 5.21
CA ARG A 81 -3.17 -5.54 6.55
C ARG A 81 -2.55 -4.34 7.27
N LEU A 82 -1.23 -4.18 7.18
CA LEU A 82 -0.47 -3.08 7.81
C LEU A 82 -0.74 -1.71 7.16
N LEU A 83 -1.05 -1.71 5.86
CA LEU A 83 -1.24 -0.51 5.05
C LEU A 83 -2.67 -0.48 4.48
N PRO A 84 -3.70 -0.28 5.32
CA PRO A 84 -5.11 -0.36 4.89
C PRO A 84 -5.52 0.72 3.86
N TYR A 85 -4.74 1.80 3.75
CA TYR A 85 -4.99 2.91 2.81
C TYR A 85 -3.96 3.04 1.70
N CYS A 86 -3.00 2.10 1.56
CA CYS A 86 -2.07 2.18 0.43
C CYS A 86 -2.84 2.03 -0.90
N GLY A 87 -2.60 2.94 -1.85
CA GLY A 87 -3.27 2.96 -3.16
C GLY A 87 -4.58 3.77 -3.23
N LYS A 88 -5.14 4.24 -2.10
CA LYS A 88 -6.39 5.04 -2.11
C LYS A 88 -6.19 6.55 -2.26
N ARG A 89 -4.94 7.03 -2.25
CA ARG A 89 -4.62 8.45 -1.99
C ARG A 89 -4.22 9.29 -3.20
N ALA A 90 -4.12 8.72 -4.39
CA ALA A 90 -3.83 9.48 -5.60
C ALA A 90 -4.28 8.70 -6.81
N GLY A 91 -5.33 9.16 -7.51
CA GLY A 91 -5.59 9.00 -8.96
C GLY A 91 -5.60 7.61 -9.63
N PHE A 92 -4.99 6.59 -9.05
CA PHE A 92 -4.94 5.22 -9.53
C PHE A 92 -6.16 4.49 -8.99
N ARG A 93 -7.30 4.73 -9.65
CA ARG A 93 -8.38 3.74 -9.67
C ARG A 93 -7.75 2.40 -10.06
N ARG A 94 -8.14 1.34 -9.35
CA ARG A 94 -7.85 -0.05 -9.70
C ARG A 94 -7.79 -0.21 -11.21
N ILE A 95 -6.63 -0.55 -11.75
CA ILE A 95 -6.61 -1.36 -12.97
C ILE A 95 -6.95 -2.75 -12.45
N ASP A 96 -8.24 -2.99 -12.23
CA ASP A 96 -8.75 -4.35 -12.16
C ASP A 96 -8.43 -4.95 -13.53
N ILE A 97 -7.83 -6.13 -13.58
CA ILE A 97 -7.47 -6.87 -14.82
C ILE A 97 -8.73 -7.27 -15.63
N ARG A 98 -9.89 -6.72 -15.27
CA ARG A 98 -11.21 -6.99 -15.83
C ARG A 98 -11.95 -5.74 -16.31
N GLU A 99 -11.43 -4.53 -16.08
CA GLU A 99 -12.09 -3.30 -16.53
C GLU A 99 -11.06 -2.27 -17.05
N CYS A 100 -10.64 -2.45 -18.30
CA CYS A 100 -10.14 -1.37 -19.14
C CYS A 100 -11.18 -1.10 -20.23
N VAL A 101 -12.21 -0.32 -19.90
CA VAL A 101 -13.03 0.39 -20.89
C VAL A 101 -12.95 1.86 -20.52
N TRP A 102 -12.03 2.59 -21.14
CA TRP A 102 -12.12 4.04 -21.19
C TRP A 102 -12.84 4.40 -22.48
N PHE A 103 -14.03 4.98 -22.35
CA PHE A 103 -14.72 5.61 -23.46
C PHE A 103 -13.95 6.85 -23.89
N LYS A 104 -13.32 6.77 -25.06
CA LYS A 104 -13.02 7.90 -25.94
C LYS A 104 -12.96 7.33 -27.35
N SER A 105 -13.97 7.66 -28.18
CA SER A 105 -14.28 7.10 -29.51
C SER A 105 -14.98 5.72 -29.50
N GLY A 106 -16.24 5.71 -29.94
CA GLY A 106 -17.14 4.55 -29.89
C GLY A 106 -16.87 3.47 -30.95
N ARG A 107 -15.74 2.77 -30.84
CA ARG A 107 -15.57 1.41 -31.42
C ARG A 107 -14.61 0.59 -30.55
N PHE A 108 -15.05 -0.60 -30.12
CA PHE A 108 -14.21 -1.58 -29.42
C PHE A 108 -14.08 -2.82 -30.31
N GLN A 109 -12.91 -3.00 -30.94
CA GLN A 109 -12.51 -4.31 -31.45
C GLN A 109 -11.75 -5.01 -30.32
N GLY A 110 -12.41 -5.96 -29.66
CA GLY A 110 -11.83 -6.69 -28.53
C GLY A 110 -10.76 -7.68 -28.99
N ILE A 111 -9.63 -7.71 -28.27
CA ILE A 111 -8.72 -8.86 -28.23
C ILE A 111 -8.72 -9.40 -26.80
N GLY A 112 -8.82 -10.71 -26.65
CA GLY A 112 -8.77 -11.42 -25.36
C GLY A 112 -10.02 -12.25 -25.05
N ASP A 113 -10.33 -12.41 -23.77
CA ASP A 113 -11.36 -13.34 -23.28
C ASP A 113 -12.78 -13.04 -23.80
N SER A 114 -13.07 -11.81 -24.22
CA SER A 114 -14.34 -11.45 -24.88
C SER A 114 -14.47 -12.03 -26.30
N LEU A 115 -13.37 -12.17 -27.03
CA LEU A 115 -13.32 -12.81 -28.34
C LEU A 115 -13.39 -14.34 -28.19
N ARG A 116 -12.72 -14.90 -27.16
CA ARG A 116 -12.83 -16.34 -26.82
C ARG A 116 -14.24 -16.73 -26.41
N SER A 117 -14.91 -15.91 -25.58
CA SER A 117 -16.29 -16.16 -25.16
C SER A 117 -17.32 -15.89 -26.26
N ALA A 118 -17.07 -14.94 -27.18
CA ALA A 118 -17.91 -14.75 -28.37
C ALA A 118 -17.78 -15.90 -29.38
N ILE A 119 -16.58 -16.46 -29.59
CA ILE A 119 -16.36 -17.66 -30.42
C ILE A 119 -17.07 -18.88 -29.84
N ILE A 120 -17.05 -19.05 -28.52
CA ILE A 120 -17.76 -20.15 -27.83
C ILE A 120 -19.29 -19.96 -27.92
N ARG A 121 -19.80 -18.73 -27.96
CA ARG A 121 -21.23 -18.42 -28.11
C ARG A 121 -21.74 -18.50 -29.55
N ALA A 122 -20.84 -18.46 -30.53
CA ALA A 122 -21.14 -18.50 -31.96
C ALA A 122 -20.95 -19.90 -32.58
N LYS A 123 -20.44 -20.86 -31.79
CA LYS A 123 -20.54 -22.30 -32.05
C LYS A 123 -21.77 -22.85 -31.35
#